data_AF-A0A0D5A0I4-F1
#
_entry.id   AF-A0A0D5A0I4-F1
#
_cell.length_a   1.000
_cell.length_b   1.000
_cell.length_c   1.000
_cell.angle_alpha   90.00
_cell.angle_beta   90.00
_cell.angle_gamma   90.00
#
_symmetry.space_group_name_H-M   'P 1'
#
loop_
_entity.id
_entity.type
_entity.pdbx_description
1 polymer ?
#
loop_
_entity_poly.entity_id
_entity_poly.type
_entity_poly.pdbx_seq_one_letter_code
_entity_poly.pdbx_strand_id
1 'polypeptide(L)'
;MRRHPLPDHDIMTDEGSAELQQAFSLLLPIRRQRLRRCERLQRQAEQALCETQRQSAEAEHQLEAAQQHYQQLRDSFAGHHQSGLQKQERLVGGLDRERQASDAVSGQRNQLQQCRAQQVMQQQQVQYTQQQTQARLRDVEKLEYLMAHSEALR
;
A
#
# COMPACT_ATOMS: atom_id res chain seq x y z
N MET A 1 50.51 2.54 -12.23
CA MET A 1 50.28 3.34 -11.00
C MET A 1 49.91 4.77 -11.41
N ARG A 2 48.63 5.04 -11.65
CA ARG A 2 48.15 6.40 -11.95
C ARG A 2 47.98 7.14 -10.62
N ARG A 3 48.83 8.14 -10.37
CA ARG A 3 48.64 9.08 -9.25
C ARG A 3 47.48 9.99 -9.61
N HIS A 4 46.38 9.90 -8.87
CA HIS A 4 45.36 10.94 -8.88
C HIS A 4 45.99 12.20 -8.27
N PRO A 5 45.99 13.36 -8.95
CA PRO A 5 46.35 14.60 -8.30
C PRO A 5 45.36 14.84 -7.17
N LEU A 6 45.84 15.14 -5.97
CA LEU A 6 44.99 15.69 -4.92
C LEU A 6 44.38 16.98 -5.47
N PRO A 7 43.07 17.24 -5.27
CA PRO A 7 42.53 18.54 -5.58
C PRO A 7 43.19 19.55 -4.64
N ASP A 8 43.80 20.55 -5.26
CA ASP A 8 44.26 21.75 -4.58
C ASP A 8 43.14 22.23 -3.66
N HIS A 9 43.45 22.37 -2.38
CA HIS A 9 42.55 23.00 -1.44
C HIS A 9 42.52 24.48 -1.79
N ASP A 10 41.64 24.84 -2.72
CA ASP A 10 41.20 26.22 -2.87
C ASP A 10 40.72 26.66 -1.49
N ILE A 11 41.51 27.52 -0.86
CA ILE A 11 41.13 28.21 0.36
C ILE A 11 39.87 28.97 -0.02
N MET A 12 38.71 28.46 0.39
CA MET A 12 37.43 29.12 0.20
C MET A 12 37.59 30.55 0.73
N THR A 13 37.55 31.53 -0.17
CA THR A 13 37.51 32.94 0.22
C THR A 13 36.29 33.19 1.10
N ASP A 14 36.38 34.15 2.00
CA ASP A 14 35.32 34.45 2.98
C ASP A 14 33.96 34.71 2.29
N GLU A 15 33.99 35.31 1.08
CA GLU A 15 32.85 35.49 0.17
C GLU A 15 32.21 34.18 -0.28
N GLY A 16 33.01 33.17 -0.67
CA GLY A 16 32.51 31.84 -1.05
C GLY A 16 31.88 31.09 0.13
N SER A 17 32.37 31.33 1.35
CA SER A 17 31.76 30.78 2.58
C SER A 17 30.39 31.40 2.88
N ALA A 18 30.23 32.70 2.61
CA ALA A 18 28.98 33.44 2.81
C ALA A 18 27.91 33.02 1.79
N GLU A 19 28.29 32.88 0.52
CA GLU A 19 27.40 32.38 -0.54
C GLU A 19 26.93 30.94 -0.27
N LEU A 20 27.83 30.07 0.20
CA LEU A 20 27.51 28.69 0.57
C LEU A 20 26.50 28.64 1.74
N GLN A 21 26.69 29.46 2.77
CA GLN A 21 25.74 29.57 3.87
C GLN A 21 24.39 30.12 3.43
N GLN A 22 24.38 31.11 2.54
CA GLN A 22 23.15 31.63 1.97
C GLN A 22 22.42 30.53 1.17
N ALA A 23 23.14 29.75 0.36
CA ALA A 23 22.57 28.62 -0.36
C ALA A 23 21.98 27.56 0.60
N PHE A 24 22.67 27.24 1.69
CA PHE A 24 22.15 26.31 2.70
C PHE A 24 20.89 26.82 3.41
N SER A 25 20.88 28.10 3.81
CA SER A 25 19.71 28.72 4.45
C SER A 25 18.45 28.70 3.56
N LEU A 26 18.63 28.73 2.24
CA LEU A 26 17.55 28.58 1.26
C LEU A 26 17.18 27.10 1.03
N LEU A 27 18.15 26.20 0.89
CA LEU A 27 17.92 24.81 0.52
C LEU A 27 17.35 23.95 1.65
N LEU A 28 17.77 24.17 2.89
CA LEU A 28 17.32 23.39 4.03
C LEU A 28 15.79 23.42 4.24
N PRO A 29 15.13 24.60 4.30
CA PRO A 29 13.68 24.65 4.46
C PRO A 29 12.94 24.00 3.28
N ILE A 30 13.44 24.15 2.04
CA ILE A 30 12.86 23.51 0.85
C ILE A 30 12.93 21.98 0.97
N ARG A 31 14.07 21.42 1.37
CA ARG A 31 14.24 19.97 1.53
C ARG A 31 13.40 19.41 2.66
N ARG A 32 13.34 20.10 3.81
CA ARG A 32 12.44 19.73 4.93
C ARG A 32 10.96 19.78 4.52
N GLN A 33 10.55 20.76 3.73
CA GLN A 33 9.19 20.83 3.20
C GLN A 33 8.89 19.65 2.27
N ARG A 34 9.83 19.27 1.39
CA ARG A 34 9.70 18.08 0.53
C ARG A 34 9.62 16.79 1.34
N LEU A 35 10.46 16.64 2.38
CA LEU A 35 10.40 15.50 3.29
C LEU A 35 9.02 15.39 3.94
N ARG A 36 8.51 16.46 4.56
CA ARG A 36 7.16 16.49 5.17
C ARG A 36 6.05 16.14 4.18
N ARG A 37 6.21 16.53 2.90
CA ARG A 37 5.26 16.13 1.84
C ARG A 37 5.31 14.64 1.58
N CYS A 38 6.51 14.05 1.45
CA CYS A 38 6.68 12.61 1.27
C CYS A 38 6.15 11.80 2.47
N GLU A 39 6.44 12.24 3.70
CA GLU A 39 5.91 11.60 4.92
C GLU A 39 4.38 11.59 4.96
N ARG A 40 3.74 12.69 4.55
CA ARG A 40 2.27 12.74 4.45
C ARG A 40 1.74 11.79 3.38
N LEU A 41 2.38 11.72 2.22
CA LEU A 41 1.99 10.78 1.16
C LEU A 41 2.17 9.33 1.60
N GLN A 42 3.23 9.02 2.35
CA GLN A 42 3.45 7.72 2.95
C GLN A 42 2.33 7.36 3.93
N ARG A 43 1.97 8.27 4.86
CA ARG A 43 0.86 8.05 5.80
C ARG A 43 -0.47 7.81 5.07
N GLN A 44 -0.73 8.56 4.00
CA GLN A 44 -1.93 8.37 3.17
C GLN A 44 -1.94 7.00 2.48
N ALA A 45 -0.80 6.57 1.93
CA ALA A 45 -0.68 5.25 1.32
C ALA A 45 -0.86 4.12 2.36
N GLU A 46 -0.31 4.28 3.56
CA GLU A 46 -0.46 3.32 4.67
C GLU A 46 -1.92 3.24 5.14
N GLN A 47 -2.62 4.37 5.23
CA GLN A 47 -4.05 4.42 5.53
C GLN A 47 -4.87 3.70 4.46
N ALA A 48 -4.63 3.99 3.18
CA ALA A 48 -5.32 3.32 2.07
C ALA A 48 -5.07 1.81 2.04
N LEU A 49 -3.85 1.37 2.40
CA LEU A 49 -3.55 -0.06 2.55
C LEU A 49 -4.36 -0.69 3.69
N CYS A 50 -4.45 -0.03 4.85
CA CYS A 50 -5.23 -0.50 6.00
C CYS A 50 -6.73 -0.63 5.65
N GLU A 51 -7.29 0.36 4.95
CA GLU A 51 -8.68 0.32 4.47
C GLU A 51 -8.91 -0.86 3.51
N THR A 52 -8.00 -1.08 2.56
CA THR A 52 -8.09 -2.20 1.61
C THR A 52 -7.93 -3.56 2.31
N GLN A 53 -7.10 -3.63 3.35
CA GLN A 53 -6.97 -4.81 4.21
C GLN A 53 -8.28 -5.14 4.93
N ARG A 54 -8.91 -4.13 5.52
CA ARG A 54 -10.22 -4.28 6.16
C ARG A 54 -11.29 -4.74 5.17
N GLN A 55 -11.39 -4.11 4.00
CA GLN A 55 -12.38 -4.50 2.98
C GLN A 55 -12.19 -5.95 2.51
N SER A 56 -10.95 -6.42 2.37
CA SER A 56 -10.70 -7.82 2.03
C SER A 56 -11.11 -8.77 3.14
N ALA A 57 -10.86 -8.44 4.41
CA ALA A 57 -11.31 -9.26 5.53
C ALA A 57 -12.84 -9.34 5.59
N GLU A 58 -13.53 -8.22 5.35
CA GLU A 58 -15.00 -8.18 5.23
C GLU A 58 -15.48 -9.06 4.05
N ALA A 59 -14.81 -9.01 2.90
CA ALA A 59 -15.13 -9.85 1.74
C ALA A 59 -14.87 -11.35 2.01
N GLU A 60 -13.83 -11.70 2.78
CA GLU A 60 -13.57 -13.08 3.22
C GLU A 60 -14.70 -13.61 4.10
N HIS A 61 -15.14 -12.81 5.09
CA HIS A 61 -16.28 -13.18 5.93
C HIS A 61 -17.58 -13.33 5.13
N GLN A 62 -17.84 -12.45 4.15
CA GLN A 62 -19.01 -12.58 3.28
C GLN A 62 -18.96 -13.88 2.46
N LEU A 63 -17.79 -14.21 1.93
CA LEU A 63 -17.56 -15.44 1.17
C LEU A 63 -17.79 -16.69 2.03
N GLU A 64 -17.27 -16.72 3.25
CA GLU A 64 -17.51 -17.80 4.19
C GLU A 64 -19.01 -17.96 4.50
N ALA A 65 -19.71 -16.85 4.75
CA ALA A 65 -21.15 -16.86 5.02
C ALA A 65 -21.96 -17.41 3.83
N ALA A 66 -21.63 -17.02 2.59
CA ALA A 66 -22.34 -17.56 1.42
C ALA A 66 -22.01 -19.03 1.16
N GLN A 67 -20.78 -19.47 1.42
CA GLN A 67 -20.41 -20.89 1.32
C GLN A 67 -21.19 -21.73 2.34
N GLN A 68 -21.31 -21.26 3.58
CA GLN A 68 -22.13 -21.92 4.60
C GLN A 68 -23.60 -21.95 4.19
N HIS A 69 -24.15 -20.83 3.69
CA HIS A 69 -25.52 -20.78 3.23
C HIS A 69 -25.79 -21.74 2.06
N TYR A 70 -24.88 -21.78 1.08
CA TYR A 70 -24.94 -22.71 -0.04
C TYR A 70 -24.91 -24.17 0.44
N GLN A 71 -24.02 -24.50 1.39
CA GLN A 71 -23.93 -25.85 1.94
C GLN A 71 -25.22 -26.25 2.67
N GLN A 72 -25.76 -25.38 3.52
CA GLN A 72 -27.04 -25.62 4.22
C GLN A 72 -28.20 -25.83 3.24
N LEU A 73 -28.25 -25.03 2.18
CA LEU A 73 -29.27 -25.16 1.14
C LEU A 73 -29.16 -26.53 0.46
N ARG A 74 -27.94 -26.93 0.08
CA ARG A 74 -27.66 -28.21 -0.55
C ARG A 74 -28.01 -29.40 0.35
N ASP A 75 -27.66 -29.33 1.63
CA ASP A 75 -27.97 -30.37 2.61
C ASP A 75 -29.48 -30.50 2.85
N SER A 76 -30.19 -29.36 2.93
CA SER A 76 -31.66 -29.35 3.07
C SER A 76 -32.35 -29.96 1.85
N PHE A 77 -31.86 -29.64 0.63
CA PHE A 77 -32.36 -30.18 -0.61
C PHE A 77 -32.13 -31.70 -0.68
N ALA A 78 -30.92 -32.17 -0.36
CA ALA A 78 -30.58 -33.59 -0.31
C ALA A 78 -31.47 -34.36 0.70
N GLY A 79 -31.68 -33.81 1.91
CA GLY A 79 -32.53 -34.41 2.92
C GLY A 79 -34.00 -34.55 2.49
N HIS A 80 -34.55 -33.55 1.80
CA HIS A 80 -35.93 -33.60 1.31
C HIS A 80 -36.08 -34.54 0.10
N HIS A 81 -35.02 -34.82 -0.64
CA HIS A 81 -35.03 -35.72 -1.79
C HIS A 81 -34.95 -37.20 -1.40
N GLN A 82 -34.29 -37.52 -0.29
CA GLN A 82 -34.19 -38.89 0.22
C GLN A 82 -35.53 -39.48 0.66
N SER A 83 -36.54 -38.65 0.98
CA SER A 83 -37.85 -39.10 1.46
C SER A 83 -38.86 -39.51 0.37
N GLY A 84 -38.53 -39.37 -0.92
CA GLY A 84 -39.36 -39.84 -2.05
C GLY A 84 -40.56 -38.96 -2.41
N LEU A 85 -40.90 -38.97 -3.72
CA LEU A 85 -42.02 -38.28 -4.41
C LEU A 85 -42.21 -36.79 -4.08
N GLN A 86 -41.29 -35.95 -4.56
CA GLN A 86 -41.53 -34.51 -4.62
C GLN A 86 -42.24 -34.10 -5.91
N LYS A 87 -43.14 -33.10 -5.80
CA LYS A 87 -43.70 -32.42 -6.96
C LYS A 87 -42.60 -31.74 -7.77
N GLN A 88 -42.64 -31.86 -9.09
CA GLN A 88 -41.66 -31.29 -10.03
C GLN A 88 -41.39 -29.79 -9.79
N GLU A 89 -42.42 -29.00 -9.46
CA GLU A 89 -42.29 -27.57 -9.16
C GLU A 89 -41.34 -27.29 -7.98
N ARG A 90 -41.32 -28.16 -6.96
CA ARG A 90 -40.41 -28.02 -5.81
C ARG A 90 -38.97 -28.35 -6.17
N LEU A 91 -38.79 -29.31 -7.09
CA LEU A 91 -37.48 -29.68 -7.62
C LEU A 91 -36.85 -28.53 -8.40
N VAL A 92 -37.62 -27.94 -9.32
CA VAL A 92 -37.18 -26.80 -10.14
C VAL A 92 -36.87 -25.60 -9.24
N GLY A 93 -37.77 -25.25 -8.31
CA GLY A 93 -37.54 -24.14 -7.39
C GLY A 93 -36.35 -24.34 -6.45
N GLY A 94 -36.03 -25.58 -6.08
CA GLY A 94 -34.82 -25.91 -5.30
C GLY A 94 -33.54 -25.75 -6.12
N LEU A 95 -33.52 -26.24 -7.37
CA LEU A 95 -32.40 -26.07 -8.29
C LEU A 95 -32.13 -24.60 -8.62
N ASP A 96 -33.18 -23.80 -8.81
CA ASP A 96 -33.04 -22.36 -9.06
C ASP A 96 -32.40 -21.63 -7.87
N ARG A 97 -32.79 -21.99 -6.64
CA ARG A 97 -32.18 -21.44 -5.42
C ARG A 97 -30.73 -21.88 -5.27
N GLU A 98 -30.42 -23.15 -5.56
CA GLU A 98 -29.04 -23.65 -5.52
C GLU A 98 -28.16 -22.90 -6.52
N ARG A 99 -28.67 -22.70 -7.74
CA ARG A 99 -27.97 -21.94 -8.78
C ARG A 99 -27.72 -20.50 -8.35
N GLN A 100 -28.73 -19.82 -7.81
CA GLN A 100 -28.57 -18.45 -7.29
C GLN A 100 -27.53 -18.37 -6.16
N ALA A 101 -27.53 -19.33 -5.24
CA ALA A 101 -26.55 -19.39 -4.16
C ALA A 101 -25.12 -19.67 -4.69
N SER A 102 -24.98 -20.56 -5.69
CA SER A 102 -23.71 -20.81 -6.36
C SER A 102 -23.19 -19.58 -7.10
N ASP A 103 -24.06 -18.85 -7.78
CA ASP A 103 -23.73 -17.60 -8.47
C ASP A 103 -23.28 -16.52 -7.46
N ALA A 104 -23.95 -16.44 -6.30
CA ALA A 104 -23.57 -15.54 -5.22
C ALA A 104 -22.17 -15.86 -4.65
N VAL A 105 -21.87 -17.13 -4.39
CA VAL A 105 -20.52 -17.57 -3.95
C VAL A 105 -19.47 -17.22 -5.00
N SER A 106 -19.77 -17.43 -6.27
CA SER A 106 -18.86 -17.10 -7.37
C SER A 106 -18.62 -15.59 -7.47
N GLY A 107 -19.68 -14.78 -7.31
CA GLY A 107 -19.59 -13.31 -7.25
C GLY A 107 -18.70 -12.82 -6.11
N GLN A 108 -18.88 -13.37 -4.91
CA GLN A 108 -18.06 -13.00 -3.75
C GLN A 108 -16.61 -13.46 -3.87
N ARG A 109 -16.34 -14.62 -4.50
CA ARG A 109 -14.97 -15.04 -4.84
C ARG A 109 -14.28 -14.04 -5.75
N ASN A 110 -14.99 -13.57 -6.79
CA ASN A 110 -14.45 -12.57 -7.70
C ASN A 110 -14.19 -11.24 -6.98
N GLN A 111 -15.09 -10.81 -6.11
CA GLN A 111 -14.89 -9.61 -5.28
C GLN A 111 -13.65 -9.74 -4.38
N LEU A 112 -13.48 -10.89 -3.72
CA LEU A 112 -12.29 -11.15 -2.90
C LEU A 112 -11.00 -11.10 -3.73
N GLN A 113 -11.01 -11.68 -4.93
CA GLN A 113 -9.85 -11.60 -5.84
C GLN A 113 -9.53 -10.16 -6.24
N GLN A 114 -10.54 -9.34 -6.51
CA GLN A 114 -10.36 -7.91 -6.81
C GLN A 114 -9.77 -7.17 -5.61
N CYS A 115 -10.28 -7.41 -4.40
CA CYS A 115 -9.73 -6.83 -3.18
C CYS A 115 -8.25 -7.22 -2.98
N ARG A 116 -7.90 -8.49 -3.19
CA ARG A 116 -6.50 -8.95 -3.10
C ARG A 116 -5.60 -8.29 -4.14
N ALA A 117 -6.07 -8.13 -5.38
CA ALA A 117 -5.32 -7.41 -6.41
C ALA A 117 -5.08 -5.95 -6.00
N GLN A 118 -6.10 -5.27 -5.46
CA GLN A 118 -5.98 -3.91 -4.94
C GLN A 118 -5.00 -3.83 -3.76
N GLN A 119 -5.02 -4.80 -2.83
CA GLN A 119 -4.06 -4.86 -1.73
C GLN A 119 -2.62 -4.92 -2.23
N VAL A 120 -2.33 -5.73 -3.25
CA VAL A 120 -0.98 -5.83 -3.83
C VAL A 120 -0.54 -4.49 -4.40
N MET A 121 -1.43 -3.80 -5.13
CA MET A 121 -1.12 -2.46 -5.64
C MET A 121 -0.86 -1.45 -4.51
N GLN A 122 -1.67 -1.45 -3.45
CA GLN A 122 -1.47 -0.54 -2.32
C GLN A 122 -0.20 -0.85 -1.54
N GLN A 123 0.18 -2.12 -1.39
CA GLN A 123 1.46 -2.49 -0.78
C GLN A 123 2.65 -1.97 -1.58
N GLN A 124 2.60 -2.07 -2.91
CA GLN A 124 3.63 -1.50 -3.79
C GLN A 124 3.70 0.02 -3.65
N GLN A 125 2.54 0.70 -3.56
CA GLN A 125 2.48 2.15 -3.36
C GLN A 125 3.09 2.58 -2.01
N VAL A 126 2.83 1.83 -0.93
CA VAL A 126 3.45 2.06 0.37
C VAL A 126 4.96 1.90 0.28
N GLN A 127 5.47 0.82 -0.33
CA GLN A 127 6.90 0.61 -0.51
C GLN A 127 7.55 1.74 -1.32
N TYR A 128 6.91 2.17 -2.41
CA TYR A 128 7.39 3.27 -3.23
C TYR A 128 7.48 4.59 -2.45
N THR A 129 6.42 4.95 -1.72
CA THR A 129 6.39 6.17 -0.91
C THR A 129 7.40 6.13 0.24
N GLN A 130 7.60 4.98 0.88
CA GLN A 130 8.63 4.76 1.89
C GLN A 130 10.05 4.99 1.33
N GLN A 131 10.35 4.44 0.15
CA GLN A 131 11.65 4.65 -0.50
C GLN A 131 11.88 6.13 -0.83
N GLN A 132 10.85 6.84 -1.29
CA GLN A 132 10.93 8.29 -1.53
C GLN A 132 11.18 9.06 -0.23
N THR A 133 10.47 8.74 0.85
CA THR A 133 10.68 9.38 2.16
C THR A 133 12.11 9.18 2.64
N GLN A 134 12.65 7.96 2.56
CA GLN A 134 14.04 7.66 2.92
C GLN A 134 15.05 8.41 2.06
N ALA A 135 14.81 8.54 0.75
CA ALA A 135 15.67 9.33 -0.12
C ALA A 135 15.67 10.82 0.30
N ARG A 136 14.50 11.38 0.63
CA ARG A 136 14.38 12.77 1.09
C ARG A 136 14.96 13.01 2.48
N LEU A 137 14.87 12.02 3.37
CA LEU A 137 15.51 12.08 4.67
C LEU A 137 17.04 12.17 4.50
N ARG A 138 17.63 11.29 3.68
CA ARG A 138 19.07 11.33 3.36
C ARG A 138 19.49 12.64 2.71
N ASP A 139 18.65 13.23 1.85
CA ASP A 139 18.91 14.55 1.26
C ASP A 139 18.97 15.66 2.32
N VAL A 140 18.15 15.58 3.37
CA VAL A 140 18.16 16.53 4.48
C VAL A 140 19.38 16.30 5.37
N GLU A 141 19.61 15.05 5.81
CA GLU A 141 20.74 14.67 6.64
C GLU A 141 22.08 15.05 6.00
N LYS A 142 22.24 14.80 4.69
CA LYS A 142 23.44 15.18 3.94
C LYS A 142 23.66 16.69 3.98
N LEU A 143 22.60 17.48 3.86
CA LEU A 143 22.70 18.94 3.86
C LEU A 143 23.01 19.47 5.27
N GLU A 144 22.38 18.91 6.30
CA GLU A 144 22.68 19.23 7.71
C GLU A 144 24.13 18.86 8.08
N TYR A 145 24.61 17.70 7.61
CA TYR A 145 26.02 17.31 7.75
C TYR A 145 26.95 18.32 7.09
N LEU A 146 26.71 18.70 5.83
CA LEU A 146 27.54 19.67 5.11
C LEU A 146 27.55 21.03 5.79
N MET A 147 26.41 21.48 6.33
CA MET A 147 26.32 22.72 7.10
C MET A 147 27.21 22.65 8.35
N ALA A 148 27.08 21.59 9.16
CA ALA A 148 27.88 21.41 10.37
C ALA A 148 29.40 21.36 10.09
N HIS A 149 29.80 20.73 8.97
CA HIS A 149 31.22 20.65 8.58
C HIS A 149 31.74 21.94 7.94
N SER A 150 30.88 22.71 7.26
CA SER A 150 31.24 24.05 6.77
C SER A 150 31.37 25.07 7.89
N GLU A 151 30.62 24.89 8.98
CA GLU A 151 30.75 25.68 10.21
C GLU A 151 31.99 25.28 11.02
N ALA A 152 32.35 23.99 11.03
CA ALA A 152 33.56 23.48 11.70
C ALA A 152 34.88 23.81 10.97
N LEU A 153 34.80 24.31 9.74
CA LEU A 153 35.95 24.78 8.94
C LEU A 153 36.18 26.30 9.03
N ARG A 154 35.32 27.02 9.76
CA ARG A 154 35.55 28.43 10.16
C ARG A 154 36.30 28.50 11.47
#